data_AF-A0A7X1GQ98-F1
#
_entry.id   AF-A0A7X1GQ98-F1
#
_cell.length_a   1.000
_cell.length_b   1.000
_cell.length_c   1.000
_cell.angle_alpha   90.00
_cell.angle_beta   90.00
_cell.angle_gamma   90.00
#
_symmetry.space_group_name_H-M   'P 1'
#
loop_
_entity.id
_entity.type
_entity.pdbx_description
1 polymer ?
#
loop_
_entity_poly.entity_id
_entity_poly.type
_entity_poly.pdbx_seq_one_letter_code
_entity_poly.pdbx_strand_id
1 'polypeptide(L)'
;MLKKRSMNKCYFVAIVAILTSFFLCACGGSRLPLEKIRTSLKGVPTYSIVLDDMKEEGNLFKTHYHKYSIITDDKATKTDWLEVPENYYKQNVSFLGMTIWVKKDGKESKNIGPPGYEYVGDKWYGQWNTNSSGQSFWAFYGQYHFISAMLGHGPIFRSQYANYTRSLTQNRPYYGTNKEYGTNGSLTKKQKPNFYSRRMARMRTKQSSFSDRVNQRVGRTRTSARGRSGTWGK
;
A
#
# COMPACT_ATOMS: atom_id res chain seq x y z
N MET A 1 36.17 5.75 65.79
CA MET A 1 36.20 6.15 64.36
C MET A 1 35.16 5.33 63.59
N LEU A 2 33.93 5.84 63.43
CA LEU A 2 32.83 5.12 62.79
C LEU A 2 32.80 5.36 61.28
N LYS A 3 32.87 4.27 60.52
CA LYS A 3 32.98 4.19 59.06
C LYS A 3 31.64 4.54 58.40
N LYS A 4 31.48 5.79 57.97
CA LYS A 4 30.33 6.28 57.19
C LYS A 4 30.47 5.82 55.73
N ARG A 5 29.91 4.67 55.37
CA ARG A 5 29.76 4.21 53.98
C ARG A 5 28.33 3.75 53.74
N SER A 6 27.84 4.05 52.54
CA SER A 6 26.70 3.38 51.89
C SER A 6 25.28 3.93 52.13
N MET A 7 25.07 5.23 51.97
CA MET A 7 23.70 5.75 51.79
C MET A 7 23.45 6.40 50.42
N ASN A 8 24.49 6.87 49.72
CA ASN A 8 24.32 7.68 48.50
C ASN A 8 24.32 6.87 47.19
N LYS A 9 24.70 5.58 47.23
CA LYS A 9 24.72 4.72 46.03
C LYS A 9 23.36 4.08 45.72
N CYS A 10 22.50 3.87 46.72
CA CYS A 10 21.16 3.30 46.49
C CYS A 10 20.19 4.29 45.82
N TYR A 11 20.24 5.57 46.18
CA TYR A 11 19.36 6.59 45.58
C TYR A 11 19.70 6.89 44.12
N PHE A 12 20.98 6.85 43.74
CA PHE A 12 21.39 7.11 42.35
C PHE A 12 21.00 5.96 41.40
N VAL A 13 21.04 4.71 41.88
CA VAL A 13 20.61 3.53 41.11
C VAL A 13 19.07 3.48 41.00
N ALA A 14 18.34 3.92 42.03
CA ALA A 14 16.88 3.95 42.00
C ALA A 14 16.31 4.98 41.00
N ILE A 15 16.97 6.13 40.81
CA ILE A 15 16.50 7.20 39.89
C ILE A 15 16.72 6.83 38.41
N VAL A 16 17.79 6.09 38.09
CA VAL A 16 18.07 5.63 36.71
C VAL A 16 17.12 4.48 36.28
N ALA A 17 16.64 3.67 37.23
CA ALA A 17 15.68 2.59 36.96
C ALA A 17 14.24 3.07 36.72
N ILE A 18 13.86 4.24 37.26
CA ILE A 18 12.51 4.79 37.10
C ILE A 18 12.37 5.58 35.78
N LEU A 19 13.46 6.19 35.29
CA LEU A 19 13.48 6.92 34.00
C LEU A 19 13.59 6.03 32.76
N THR A 20 13.90 4.74 32.92
CA THR A 20 13.98 3.77 31.82
C THR A 20 12.68 2.97 31.59
N SER A 21 11.67 3.12 32.46
CA SER A 21 10.39 2.39 32.36
C SER A 21 9.29 3.09 31.54
N PHE A 22 9.55 4.26 30.93
CA PHE A 22 8.54 5.02 30.17
C PHE A 22 8.60 4.84 28.64
N PHE A 23 9.24 3.77 28.15
CA PHE A 23 9.31 3.45 26.71
C PHE A 23 8.61 2.15 26.31
N LEU A 24 7.68 1.65 27.12
CA LEU A 24 6.71 0.67 26.65
C LEU A 24 5.52 1.41 26.03
N CYS A 25 5.73 1.90 24.80
CA CYS A 25 4.64 2.10 23.86
C CYS A 25 4.02 0.72 23.61
N ALA A 26 3.10 0.32 24.48
CA ALA A 26 2.23 -0.81 24.28
C ALA A 26 1.35 -0.48 23.07
N CYS A 27 1.85 -0.80 21.87
CA CYS A 27 1.04 -0.98 20.68
C CYS A 27 0.06 -2.13 20.98
N GLY A 28 -1.07 -1.80 21.61
CA GLY A 28 -2.28 -2.63 21.62
C GLY A 28 -2.81 -2.71 20.20
N GLY A 29 -2.07 -3.40 19.33
CA GLY A 29 -2.33 -3.48 17.91
C GLY A 29 -3.50 -4.41 17.67
N SER A 30 -4.65 -3.84 17.34
CA SER A 30 -5.73 -4.58 16.68
C SER A 30 -5.13 -5.44 15.55
N ARG A 31 -5.41 -6.75 15.53
CA ARG A 31 -4.91 -7.66 14.49
C ARG A 31 -5.19 -7.07 13.11
N LEU A 32 -4.14 -6.97 12.27
CA LEU A 32 -4.24 -6.42 10.92
C LEU A 32 -5.30 -7.19 10.11
N PRO A 33 -6.08 -6.53 9.24
CA PRO A 33 -7.04 -7.19 8.36
C PRO A 33 -6.45 -8.35 7.56
N LEU A 34 -5.22 -8.20 7.08
CA LEU A 34 -4.50 -9.27 6.36
C LEU A 34 -4.36 -10.54 7.22
N GLU A 35 -4.04 -10.42 8.50
CA GLU A 35 -3.91 -11.56 9.41
C GLU A 35 -5.26 -12.24 9.66
N LYS A 36 -6.35 -11.46 9.75
CA LYS A 36 -7.71 -11.99 9.88
C LYS A 36 -8.10 -12.80 8.64
N ILE A 37 -7.81 -12.27 7.46
CA ILE A 37 -8.06 -12.95 6.18
C ILE A 37 -7.26 -14.26 6.12
N ARG A 38 -5.94 -14.22 6.38
CA ARG A 38 -5.08 -15.41 6.41
C ARG A 38 -5.61 -16.47 7.38
N THR A 39 -6.03 -16.06 8.58
CA THR A 39 -6.58 -16.97 9.58
C THR A 39 -7.87 -17.64 9.09
N SER A 40 -8.76 -16.89 8.43
CA SER A 40 -9.99 -17.46 7.86
C SER A 40 -9.73 -18.45 6.70
N LEU A 41 -8.58 -18.33 6.03
CA LEU A 41 -8.17 -19.17 4.90
C LEU A 41 -7.20 -20.28 5.30
N LYS A 42 -7.01 -20.56 6.61
CA LYS A 42 -6.01 -21.52 7.08
C LYS A 42 -6.16 -22.91 6.45
N GLY A 43 -7.41 -23.36 6.21
CA GLY A 43 -7.74 -24.64 5.57
C GLY A 43 -7.62 -24.66 4.04
N VAL A 44 -7.41 -23.51 3.40
CA VAL A 44 -7.24 -23.41 1.95
C VAL A 44 -5.76 -23.65 1.61
N PRO A 45 -5.42 -24.62 0.74
CA PRO A 45 -4.03 -24.97 0.44
C PRO A 45 -3.33 -23.92 -0.44
N THR A 46 -4.07 -23.34 -1.39
CA THR A 46 -3.56 -22.36 -2.35
C THR A 46 -4.48 -21.15 -2.43
N TYR A 47 -3.93 -19.97 -2.17
CA TYR A 47 -4.60 -18.69 -2.35
C TYR A 47 -3.60 -17.55 -2.51
N SER A 48 -4.02 -16.45 -3.14
CA SER A 48 -3.29 -15.19 -3.12
C SER A 48 -4.17 -14.03 -2.67
N ILE A 49 -3.56 -13.02 -2.08
CA ILE A 49 -4.24 -11.82 -1.58
C ILE A 49 -3.64 -10.61 -2.29
N VAL A 50 -4.50 -9.90 -3.00
CA VAL A 50 -4.18 -8.68 -3.75
C VAL A 50 -4.71 -7.48 -3.00
N LEU A 51 -3.92 -6.41 -2.91
CA LEU A 51 -4.39 -5.11 -2.41
C LEU A 51 -5.24 -4.43 -3.50
N ASP A 52 -6.53 -4.74 -3.50
CA ASP A 52 -7.45 -4.38 -4.59
C ASP A 52 -7.72 -2.87 -4.67
N ASP A 53 -7.89 -2.22 -3.52
CA ASP A 53 -8.11 -0.78 -3.41
C ASP A 53 -7.68 -0.26 -2.03
N MET A 54 -7.49 1.05 -1.92
CA MET A 54 -7.20 1.73 -0.67
C MET A 54 -7.80 3.14 -0.64
N LYS A 55 -8.13 3.65 0.54
CA LYS A 55 -8.62 5.01 0.72
C LYS A 55 -8.24 5.57 2.09
N GLU A 56 -8.22 6.89 2.15
CA GLU A 56 -8.13 7.66 3.38
C GLU A 56 -9.40 8.51 3.49
N GLU A 57 -10.03 8.51 4.65
CA GLU A 57 -11.19 9.34 4.95
C GLU A 57 -10.90 10.26 6.14
N GLY A 58 -11.64 11.36 6.25
CA GLY A 58 -11.43 12.38 7.27
C GLY A 58 -10.49 13.52 6.85
N ASN A 59 -10.76 14.68 7.46
CA ASN A 59 -10.03 15.93 7.20
C ASN A 59 -8.95 16.20 8.25
N LEU A 60 -9.32 16.18 9.54
CA LEU A 60 -8.41 16.47 10.67
C LEU A 60 -7.77 15.19 11.23
N PHE A 61 -8.58 14.17 11.47
CA PHE A 61 -8.15 12.83 11.86
C PHE A 61 -8.44 11.89 10.69
N LYS A 62 -7.40 11.24 10.18
CA LYS A 62 -7.52 10.37 9.02
C LYS A 62 -7.71 8.92 9.43
N THR A 63 -8.77 8.31 8.93
CA THR A 63 -8.95 6.86 8.96
C THR A 63 -8.49 6.28 7.63
N HIS A 64 -7.87 5.11 7.69
CA HIS A 64 -7.21 4.49 6.55
C HIS A 64 -7.85 3.13 6.31
N TYR A 65 -8.14 2.82 5.05
CA TYR A 65 -8.85 1.60 4.69
C TYR A 65 -8.18 0.91 3.52
N HIS A 66 -8.16 -0.41 3.58
CA HIS A 66 -7.82 -1.29 2.48
C HIS A 66 -9.04 -2.11 2.03
N LYS A 67 -9.03 -2.51 0.77
CA LYS A 67 -9.89 -3.53 0.21
C LYS A 67 -8.99 -4.58 -0.43
N TYR A 68 -9.32 -5.85 -0.24
CA TYR A 68 -8.52 -6.96 -0.73
C TYR A 68 -9.31 -7.81 -1.72
N SER A 69 -8.62 -8.37 -2.72
CA SER A 69 -9.13 -9.45 -3.56
C SER A 69 -8.42 -10.73 -3.13
N ILE A 70 -9.20 -11.74 -2.75
CA ILE A 70 -8.75 -13.05 -2.33
C ILE A 70 -8.97 -13.98 -3.52
N ILE A 71 -7.90 -14.59 -4.01
CA ILE A 71 -7.89 -15.48 -5.17
C ILE A 71 -7.62 -16.89 -4.65
N THR A 72 -8.47 -17.82 -5.04
CA THR A 72 -8.35 -19.27 -4.77
C THR A 72 -8.43 -19.99 -6.11
N ASP A 73 -8.25 -21.31 -6.11
CA ASP A 73 -8.24 -22.10 -7.35
C ASP A 73 -9.60 -22.03 -8.09
N ASP A 74 -10.69 -21.86 -7.35
CA ASP A 74 -12.05 -21.90 -7.91
C ASP A 74 -12.61 -20.51 -8.24
N LYS A 75 -12.18 -19.49 -7.51
CA LYS A 75 -12.81 -18.17 -7.55
C LYS A 75 -11.93 -17.06 -7.00
N ALA A 76 -12.38 -15.83 -7.26
CA ALA A 76 -11.90 -14.67 -6.55
C ALA A 76 -13.03 -13.86 -5.91
N THR A 77 -12.80 -13.42 -4.68
CA THR A 77 -13.76 -12.67 -3.88
C THR A 77 -13.12 -11.39 -3.36
N LYS A 78 -13.90 -10.31 -3.30
CA LYS A 78 -13.44 -9.04 -2.73
C LYS A 78 -13.94 -8.87 -1.30
N THR A 79 -13.13 -8.26 -0.46
CA THR A 79 -13.56 -7.84 0.88
C THR A 79 -14.34 -6.53 0.81
N ASP A 80 -15.01 -6.19 1.91
CA ASP A 80 -15.41 -4.82 2.19
C ASP A 80 -14.21 -3.93 2.50
N TRP A 81 -14.48 -2.66 2.80
CA TRP A 81 -13.48 -1.74 3.31
C TRP A 81 -13.11 -2.11 4.74
N LEU A 82 -11.84 -2.43 4.95
CA LEU A 82 -11.30 -2.82 6.25
C LEU A 82 -10.37 -1.71 6.74
N GLU A 83 -10.66 -1.20 7.94
CA GLU A 83 -9.81 -0.20 8.57
C GLU A 83 -8.43 -0.78 8.88
N VAL A 84 -7.40 0.01 8.62
CA VAL A 84 -6.00 -0.33 8.86
C VAL A 84 -5.29 0.76 9.64
N PRO A 85 -4.30 0.42 10.47
CA PRO A 85 -3.40 1.40 11.06
C PRO A 85 -2.66 2.23 9.99
N GLU A 86 -2.43 3.52 10.27
CA GLU A 86 -1.77 4.44 9.34
C GLU A 86 -0.38 3.96 8.91
N ASN A 87 0.41 3.40 9.83
CA ASN A 87 1.74 2.86 9.52
C ASN A 87 1.65 1.70 8.49
N TYR A 88 0.67 0.82 8.63
CA TYR A 88 0.43 -0.28 7.71
C TYR A 88 -0.06 0.24 6.35
N TYR A 89 -0.93 1.25 6.33
CA TYR A 89 -1.35 1.91 5.08
C TYR A 89 -0.15 2.50 4.33
N LYS A 90 0.69 3.29 5.02
CA LYS A 90 1.88 3.92 4.44
C LYS A 90 2.87 2.90 3.86
N GLN A 91 3.07 1.77 4.53
CA GLN A 91 3.95 0.71 4.04
C GLN A 91 3.43 0.02 2.78
N ASN A 92 2.11 0.04 2.54
CA ASN A 92 1.48 -0.65 1.41
C ASN A 92 1.03 0.31 0.30
N VAL A 93 1.19 1.62 0.48
CA VAL A 93 0.68 2.64 -0.46
C VAL A 93 1.25 2.50 -1.86
N SER A 94 2.41 1.87 -2.05
CA SER A 94 3.01 1.61 -3.37
C SER A 94 2.45 0.37 -4.07
N PHE A 95 1.76 -0.51 -3.34
CA PHE A 95 1.37 -1.85 -3.80
C PHE A 95 -0.09 -1.95 -4.26
N LEU A 96 -0.74 -0.83 -4.63
CA LEU A 96 -2.10 -0.87 -5.18
C LEU A 96 -2.16 -1.82 -6.40
N GLY A 97 -3.14 -2.73 -6.39
CA GLY A 97 -3.35 -3.70 -7.45
C GLY A 97 -2.34 -4.84 -7.48
N MET A 98 -1.46 -4.97 -6.48
CA MET A 98 -0.44 -6.01 -6.41
C MET A 98 -0.83 -7.11 -5.43
N THR A 99 -0.38 -8.34 -5.71
CA THR A 99 -0.32 -9.41 -4.71
C THR A 99 0.60 -8.98 -3.58
N ILE A 100 0.17 -9.19 -2.35
CA ILE A 100 0.92 -8.87 -1.13
C ILE A 100 1.15 -10.10 -0.25
N TRP A 101 0.41 -11.18 -0.51
CA TRP A 101 0.52 -12.45 0.19
C TRP A 101 0.14 -13.61 -0.73
N VAL A 102 0.87 -14.71 -0.63
CA VAL A 102 0.59 -15.96 -1.34
C VAL A 102 0.72 -17.11 -0.37
N LYS A 103 -0.20 -18.07 -0.46
CA LYS A 103 -0.02 -19.44 0.02
C LYS A 103 -0.16 -20.35 -1.18
N LYS A 104 0.82 -21.23 -1.39
CA LYS A 104 0.79 -22.20 -2.48
C LYS A 104 1.24 -23.55 -1.96
N ASP A 105 0.43 -24.58 -2.17
CA ASP A 105 0.68 -25.94 -1.69
C ASP A 105 1.03 -25.97 -0.19
N GLY A 106 0.31 -25.18 0.61
CA GLY A 106 0.56 -25.06 2.05
C GLY A 106 1.69 -24.11 2.46
N LYS A 107 2.53 -23.64 1.53
CA LYS A 107 3.66 -22.76 1.81
C LYS A 107 3.28 -21.29 1.67
N GLU A 108 3.42 -20.55 2.75
CA GLU A 108 3.15 -19.11 2.76
C GLU A 108 4.38 -18.30 2.37
N SER A 109 4.17 -17.21 1.64
CA SER A 109 5.22 -16.29 1.22
C SER A 109 4.69 -14.86 1.04
N LYS A 110 5.52 -13.88 1.37
CA LYS A 110 5.25 -12.46 1.16
C LYS A 110 5.74 -12.03 -0.23
N ASN A 111 5.08 -12.55 -1.26
CA ASN A 111 5.43 -12.24 -2.64
C ASN A 111 4.71 -10.97 -3.07
N ILE A 112 5.46 -9.86 -3.14
CA ILE A 112 4.92 -8.60 -3.62
C ILE A 112 5.16 -8.49 -5.11
N GLY A 113 4.09 -8.60 -5.90
CA GLY A 113 4.19 -8.67 -7.34
C GLY A 113 2.87 -8.46 -8.05
N PRO A 114 2.88 -8.54 -9.39
CA PRO A 114 1.66 -8.57 -10.16
C PRO A 114 0.73 -9.70 -9.70
N PRO A 115 -0.60 -9.50 -9.73
CA PRO A 115 -1.55 -10.59 -9.49
C PRO A 115 -1.29 -11.74 -10.48
N GLY A 116 -1.54 -12.98 -10.10
CA GLY A 116 -1.52 -14.12 -11.02
C GLY A 116 -0.13 -14.71 -11.35
N TYR A 117 0.96 -13.97 -11.13
CA TYR A 117 2.32 -14.46 -11.42
C TYR A 117 2.72 -15.66 -10.54
N GLU A 118 2.13 -15.82 -9.36
CA GLU A 118 2.31 -16.95 -8.45
C GLU A 118 1.83 -18.30 -9.02
N TYR A 119 0.96 -18.28 -10.03
CA TYR A 119 0.45 -19.48 -10.70
C TYR A 119 1.21 -19.83 -11.98
N VAL A 120 2.09 -18.94 -12.46
CA VAL A 120 2.84 -19.14 -13.71
C VAL A 120 3.92 -20.21 -13.53
N GLY A 121 4.12 -21.03 -14.55
CA GLY A 121 5.09 -22.12 -14.54
C GLY A 121 4.61 -23.39 -13.82
N ASP A 122 3.39 -23.38 -13.31
CA ASP A 122 2.74 -24.53 -12.71
C ASP A 122 1.80 -25.21 -13.70
N LYS A 123 2.11 -26.47 -14.03
CA LYS A 123 1.40 -27.26 -15.04
C LYS A 123 -0.08 -27.49 -14.73
N TRP A 124 -0.51 -27.30 -13.48
CA TRP A 124 -1.92 -27.41 -13.10
C TRP A 124 -2.72 -26.21 -13.57
N TYR A 125 -2.11 -25.04 -13.71
CA TYR A 125 -2.80 -23.78 -14.03
C TYR A 125 -2.68 -23.40 -15.51
N GLY A 126 -1.72 -23.96 -16.22
CA GLY A 126 -1.49 -23.62 -17.62
C GLY A 126 -0.21 -24.21 -18.19
N GLN A 127 0.21 -23.67 -19.32
CA GLN A 127 1.41 -24.09 -20.03
C GLN A 127 2.08 -22.93 -20.77
N TRP A 128 3.37 -23.12 -21.10
CA TRP A 128 4.10 -22.21 -21.98
C TRP A 128 3.75 -22.50 -23.44
N ASN A 129 3.22 -21.50 -24.14
CA ASN A 129 3.00 -21.53 -25.57
C ASN A 129 3.99 -20.58 -26.26
N THR A 130 4.29 -20.84 -27.53
CA THR A 130 5.15 -19.97 -28.36
C THR A 130 4.32 -19.36 -29.46
N ASN A 131 4.38 -18.03 -29.62
CA ASN A 131 3.68 -17.35 -30.70
C ASN A 131 4.46 -17.44 -32.03
N SER A 132 3.83 -17.01 -33.13
CA SER A 132 4.47 -17.00 -34.46
C SER A 132 5.75 -16.17 -34.53
N SER A 133 5.92 -15.21 -33.62
CA SER A 133 7.14 -14.38 -33.48
C SER A 133 8.25 -15.04 -32.65
N GLY A 134 8.08 -16.29 -32.21
CA GLY A 134 9.06 -17.05 -31.43
C GLY A 134 9.11 -16.69 -29.94
N GLN A 135 8.22 -15.82 -29.45
CA GLN A 135 8.16 -15.46 -28.03
C GLN A 135 7.30 -16.47 -27.25
N SER A 136 7.85 -16.99 -26.15
CA SER A 136 7.10 -17.86 -25.25
C SER A 136 6.30 -17.05 -24.23
N PHE A 137 5.03 -17.40 -24.08
CA PHE A 137 4.09 -16.79 -23.15
C PHE A 137 3.29 -17.84 -22.38
N TRP A 138 2.85 -17.49 -21.19
CA TRP A 138 2.05 -18.36 -20.35
C TRP A 138 0.58 -18.29 -20.75
N ALA A 139 -0.03 -19.46 -21.00
CA ALA A 139 -1.44 -19.60 -21.27
C ALA A 139 -2.10 -20.38 -20.13
N PHE A 140 -3.02 -19.72 -19.41
CA PHE A 140 -3.83 -20.37 -18.39
C PHE A 140 -4.86 -21.31 -19.03
N TYR A 141 -5.16 -22.44 -18.37
CA TYR A 141 -6.30 -23.27 -18.77
C TYR A 141 -7.62 -22.51 -18.55
N GLY A 142 -8.64 -22.83 -19.35
CA GLY A 142 -9.90 -22.09 -19.38
C GLY A 142 -10.60 -21.96 -18.02
N GLN A 143 -10.53 -22.98 -17.17
CA GLN A 143 -11.07 -22.93 -15.81
C GLN A 143 -10.44 -21.80 -14.95
N TYR A 144 -9.21 -21.38 -15.27
CA TYR A 144 -8.48 -20.31 -14.59
C TYR A 144 -8.48 -18.99 -15.38
N HIS A 145 -9.36 -18.82 -16.37
CA HIS A 145 -9.43 -17.58 -17.15
C HIS A 145 -9.65 -16.34 -16.28
N PHE A 146 -10.32 -16.48 -15.12
CA PHE A 146 -10.54 -15.38 -14.17
C PHE A 146 -9.21 -14.85 -13.59
N ILE A 147 -8.22 -15.72 -13.39
CA ILE A 147 -6.86 -15.33 -12.97
C ILE A 147 -6.21 -14.50 -14.08
N SER A 148 -6.37 -14.93 -15.34
CA SER A 148 -5.88 -14.16 -16.48
C SER A 148 -6.55 -12.80 -16.60
N ALA A 149 -7.86 -12.70 -16.33
CA ALA A 149 -8.59 -11.44 -16.35
C ALA A 149 -8.05 -10.43 -15.31
N MET A 150 -7.50 -10.91 -14.19
CA MET A 150 -6.93 -10.08 -13.13
C MET A 150 -5.58 -9.46 -13.47
N LEU A 151 -4.84 -10.06 -14.41
CA LEU A 151 -3.65 -9.44 -14.97
C LEU A 151 -3.99 -8.12 -15.68
N GLY A 152 -5.23 -8.03 -16.17
CA GLY A 152 -5.82 -6.88 -16.85
C GLY A 152 -4.96 -6.33 -17.98
N HIS A 153 -4.11 -7.18 -18.57
CA HIS A 153 -3.43 -7.00 -19.85
C HIS A 153 -3.01 -8.35 -20.41
N GLY A 154 -2.44 -8.31 -21.62
CA GLY A 154 -2.04 -9.45 -22.43
C GLY A 154 -1.09 -10.46 -21.76
N PRO A 155 -0.60 -11.42 -22.54
CA PRO A 155 -0.02 -12.63 -22.00
C PRO A 155 1.28 -12.38 -21.22
N ILE A 156 1.55 -13.21 -20.20
CA ILE A 156 2.78 -13.13 -19.42
C ILE A 156 3.91 -13.78 -20.21
N PHE A 157 4.88 -12.99 -20.65
CA PHE A 157 6.03 -13.51 -21.39
C PHE A 157 7.05 -14.16 -20.45
N ARG A 158 7.75 -15.17 -20.98
CA ARG A 158 8.75 -15.94 -20.21
C ARG A 158 9.88 -15.07 -19.67
N SER A 159 10.27 -14.03 -20.40
CA SER A 159 11.26 -13.04 -19.96
C SER A 159 10.77 -12.21 -18.77
N GLN A 160 9.51 -11.78 -18.77
CA GLN A 160 8.90 -11.05 -17.65
C GLN A 160 8.81 -11.96 -16.41
N TYR A 161 8.41 -13.21 -16.61
CA TYR A 161 8.35 -14.18 -15.52
C TYR A 161 9.73 -14.45 -14.91
N ALA A 162 10.78 -14.56 -15.73
CA ALA A 162 12.15 -14.71 -15.23
C ALA A 162 12.63 -13.51 -14.39
N ASN A 163 12.21 -12.28 -14.75
CA ASN A 163 12.51 -11.09 -13.94
C ASN A 163 11.73 -11.09 -12.61
N TYR A 164 10.47 -11.54 -12.63
CA TYR A 164 9.67 -11.72 -11.43
C TYR A 164 10.32 -12.72 -10.47
N THR A 165 10.68 -13.91 -10.93
CA THR A 165 11.30 -14.94 -10.08
C THR A 165 12.63 -14.48 -9.49
N ARG A 166 13.44 -13.72 -10.25
CA ARG A 166 14.65 -13.07 -9.74
C ARG A 166 14.34 -12.05 -8.63
N SER A 167 13.26 -11.30 -8.76
CA SER A 167 12.84 -10.35 -7.72
C SER A 167 12.43 -11.06 -6.44
N LEU A 168 11.76 -12.22 -6.54
CA LEU A 168 11.39 -13.04 -5.40
C LEU A 168 12.62 -13.57 -4.66
N THR A 169 13.62 -14.10 -5.36
CA THR A 169 14.85 -14.59 -4.71
C THR A 169 15.64 -13.48 -4.03
N GLN A 170 15.49 -12.24 -4.50
CA GLN A 170 16.06 -11.04 -3.88
C GLN A 170 15.18 -10.44 -2.77
N ASN A 171 14.01 -11.01 -2.49
CA ASN A 171 13.02 -10.48 -1.54
C ASN A 171 12.59 -9.03 -1.85
N ARG A 172 12.46 -8.69 -3.13
CA ARG A 172 12.08 -7.35 -3.59
C ARG A 172 10.70 -7.34 -4.24
N PRO A 173 9.89 -6.30 -4.02
CA PRO A 173 8.67 -6.07 -4.80
C PRO A 173 8.96 -5.97 -6.30
N TYR A 174 8.23 -6.73 -7.11
CA TYR A 174 8.32 -6.69 -8.57
C TYR A 174 7.17 -5.87 -9.15
N TYR A 175 7.46 -4.74 -9.77
CA TYR A 175 6.44 -3.85 -10.34
C TYR A 175 6.17 -4.12 -11.83
N GLY A 176 6.62 -5.25 -12.37
CA GLY A 176 6.69 -5.48 -13.81
C GLY A 176 7.99 -4.94 -14.42
N THR A 177 8.34 -5.41 -15.62
CA THR A 177 9.59 -5.03 -16.28
C THR A 177 9.64 -3.54 -16.54
N ASN A 178 8.51 -2.93 -16.93
CA ASN A 178 8.41 -1.49 -17.18
C ASN A 178 7.73 -0.72 -16.05
N LYS A 179 7.71 -1.29 -14.82
CA LYS A 179 7.01 -0.71 -13.67
C LYS A 179 5.53 -0.44 -13.95
N GLU A 180 4.89 -1.34 -14.69
CA GLU A 180 3.51 -1.23 -15.14
C GLU A 180 2.47 -1.48 -14.02
N TYR A 181 2.89 -2.09 -12.91
CA TYR A 181 2.06 -2.40 -11.75
C TYR A 181 2.38 -1.50 -10.54
N GLY A 182 1.58 -1.65 -9.47
CA GLY A 182 1.66 -0.82 -8.27
C GLY A 182 1.04 0.56 -8.48
N THR A 183 0.99 1.38 -7.43
CA THR A 183 0.20 2.63 -7.41
C THR A 183 0.59 3.67 -8.45
N ASN A 184 1.82 3.61 -8.96
CA ASN A 184 2.28 4.52 -10.02
C ASN A 184 2.27 3.88 -11.42
N GLY A 185 2.01 2.58 -11.51
CA GLY A 185 2.04 1.80 -12.74
C GLY A 185 0.97 2.21 -13.75
N SER A 186 1.33 2.16 -15.03
CA SER A 186 0.45 2.54 -16.14
C SER A 186 -0.78 1.63 -16.24
N LEU A 187 -0.66 0.34 -15.91
CA LEU A 187 -1.76 -0.61 -15.95
C LEU A 187 -2.66 -0.50 -14.72
N THR A 188 -2.07 -0.32 -13.54
CA THR A 188 -2.84 -0.04 -12.31
C THR A 188 -3.75 1.17 -12.49
N LYS A 189 -3.23 2.24 -13.13
CA LYS A 189 -4.01 3.45 -13.46
C LYS A 189 -5.24 3.16 -14.31
N LYS A 190 -5.11 2.28 -15.30
CA LYS A 190 -6.22 1.86 -16.17
C LYS A 190 -7.22 0.95 -15.43
N GLN A 191 -6.72 0.03 -14.61
CA GLN A 191 -7.55 -0.97 -13.92
C GLN A 191 -8.26 -0.44 -12.68
N LYS A 192 -7.73 0.63 -12.06
CA LYS A 192 -8.23 1.18 -10.79
C LYS A 192 -8.72 2.64 -10.91
N PRO A 193 -9.59 2.99 -11.89
CA PRO A 193 -9.99 4.38 -12.12
C PRO A 193 -10.64 5.02 -10.89
N ASN A 194 -11.39 4.24 -10.10
CA ASN A 194 -12.03 4.70 -8.87
C ASN A 194 -11.05 5.17 -7.80
N PHE A 195 -9.87 4.54 -7.68
CA PHE A 195 -8.83 4.99 -6.76
C PHE A 195 -8.32 6.38 -7.16
N TYR A 196 -7.99 6.55 -8.43
CA TYR A 196 -7.44 7.80 -8.94
C TYR A 196 -8.48 8.92 -8.99
N SER A 197 -9.75 8.62 -9.29
CA SER A 197 -10.83 9.61 -9.25
C SER A 197 -11.01 10.17 -7.83
N ARG A 198 -11.03 9.31 -6.80
CA ARG A 198 -11.06 9.74 -5.39
C ARG A 198 -9.82 10.55 -5.01
N ARG A 199 -8.64 10.12 -5.44
CA ARG A 199 -7.39 10.86 -5.21
C ARG A 199 -7.41 12.25 -5.83
N MET A 200 -7.89 12.37 -7.07
CA MET A 200 -8.02 13.64 -7.79
C MET A 200 -9.06 14.55 -7.15
N ALA A 201 -10.23 14.02 -6.79
CA ALA A 201 -11.26 14.79 -6.08
C ALA A 201 -10.71 15.40 -4.78
N ARG A 202 -9.97 14.61 -4.00
CA ARG A 202 -9.32 15.10 -2.77
C ARG A 202 -8.29 16.20 -3.04
N MET A 203 -7.51 16.07 -4.11
CA MET A 203 -6.54 17.11 -4.49
C MET A 203 -7.25 18.42 -4.86
N ARG A 204 -8.35 18.35 -5.62
CA ARG A 204 -9.17 19.52 -5.96
C ARG A 204 -9.75 20.21 -4.73
N THR A 205 -10.32 19.45 -3.78
CA THR A 205 -10.83 20.02 -2.53
C THR A 205 -9.74 20.68 -1.69
N LYS A 206 -8.53 20.10 -1.66
CA LYS A 206 -7.39 20.73 -0.99
C LYS A 206 -6.99 22.03 -1.67
N GLN A 207 -6.93 22.05 -3.00
CA GLN A 207 -6.58 23.25 -3.76
C GLN A 207 -7.60 24.37 -3.57
N SER A 208 -8.90 24.06 -3.61
CA SER A 208 -9.96 25.05 -3.34
C SER A 208 -9.86 25.59 -1.91
N SER A 209 -9.68 24.72 -0.92
CA SER A 209 -9.51 25.16 0.48
C SER A 209 -8.27 26.03 0.69
N PHE A 210 -7.22 25.82 -0.11
CA PHE A 210 -6.02 26.65 -0.08
C PHE A 210 -6.26 28.01 -0.74
N SER A 211 -6.89 28.04 -1.93
CA SER A 211 -7.23 29.31 -2.59
C SER A 211 -8.16 30.17 -1.73
N ASP A 212 -9.13 29.55 -1.05
CA ASP A 212 -10.04 30.27 -0.15
C ASP A 212 -9.28 30.92 1.01
N ARG A 213 -8.32 30.21 1.61
CA ARG A 213 -7.46 30.75 2.68
C ARG A 213 -6.57 31.89 2.19
N VAL A 214 -6.02 31.79 0.99
CA VAL A 214 -5.19 32.85 0.40
C VAL A 214 -6.04 34.09 0.11
N ASN A 215 -7.20 33.93 -0.52
CA ASN A 215 -8.11 35.04 -0.81
C ASN A 215 -8.57 35.76 0.46
N GLN A 216 -8.86 35.03 1.53
CA GLN A 216 -9.20 35.61 2.84
C GLN A 216 -8.06 36.40 3.51
N ARG A 217 -6.80 36.08 3.20
CA ARG A 217 -5.62 36.79 3.75
C ARG A 217 -5.21 37.98 2.89
N VAL A 218 -5.25 37.85 1.56
CA VAL A 218 -4.86 38.91 0.62
C VAL A 218 -5.94 39.99 0.50
N GLY A 219 -7.23 39.63 0.58
CA GLY A 219 -8.34 40.58 0.54
C GLY A 219 -8.43 41.54 1.73
N ARG A 220 -7.65 41.30 2.81
CA ARG A 220 -7.55 42.20 3.97
C ARG A 220 -6.40 43.20 3.89
N THR A 221 -5.47 43.05 2.94
CA THR A 221 -4.44 44.06 2.68
C THR A 221 -4.99 45.11 1.71
N ARG A 222 -5.99 45.87 2.15
CA ARG A 222 -6.20 47.21 1.62
C ARG A 222 -5.25 48.12 2.38
N THR A 223 -4.01 48.25 1.91
CA THR A 223 -3.20 49.43 2.23
C THR A 223 -4.02 50.63 1.77
N SER A 224 -4.61 51.33 2.73
CA SER A 224 -5.14 52.67 2.52
C SER A 224 -3.94 53.57 2.20
N ALA A 225 -3.50 53.57 0.94
CA ALA A 225 -2.73 54.67 0.39
C ALA A 225 -3.68 55.86 0.33
N ARG A 226 -3.83 56.51 1.49
CA ARG A 226 -4.51 57.78 1.67
C ARG A 226 -3.66 58.80 0.93
N GLY A 227 -3.99 59.03 -0.35
CA GLY A 227 -3.39 60.08 -1.15
C GLY A 227 -3.57 61.41 -0.43
N ARG A 228 -2.49 61.89 0.20
CA ARG A 228 -2.38 63.29 0.58
C ARG A 228 -2.24 64.06 -0.72
N SER A 229 -3.30 64.73 -1.12
CA SER A 229 -3.27 65.85 -2.06
C SER A 229 -2.27 66.87 -1.53
N GLY A 230 -1.08 66.91 -2.11
CA GLY A 230 -0.09 67.95 -1.88
C GLY A 230 -0.50 69.20 -2.65
N THR A 231 -1.07 70.15 -1.93
CA THR A 231 -1.22 71.54 -2.38
C THR A 231 0.16 72.10 -2.69
N TRP A 232 0.38 72.49 -3.95
CA TRP A 232 1.60 73.13 -4.43
C TRP A 232 1.24 74.53 -4.91
N GLY A 233 1.94 75.53 -4.37
CA GLY A 233 2.22 76.78 -5.09
C GLY A 233 1.49 78.03 -4.61
N LYS A 234 2.30 79.05 -4.31
CA LYS A 234 1.96 80.43 -4.00
C LYS A 234 1.47 81.19 -5.24
#